data_AF-A0A7K4QV88-F1
#
_entry.id   AF-A0A7K4QV88-F1
#
_cell.length_a   1.000
_cell.length_b   1.000
_cell.length_c   1.000
_cell.angle_alpha   90.00
_cell.angle_beta   90.00
_cell.angle_gamma   90.00
#
_symmetry.space_group_name_H-M   'P 1'
#
loop_
_entity.id
_entity.type
_entity.pdbx_description
1 polymer ?
#
loop_
_entity_poly.entity_id
_entity_poly.type
_entity_poly.pdbx_seq_one_letter_code
_entity_poly.pdbx_strand_id
1 'polypeptide(L)'
;GQRDEEEEHHSLETFTFYLSEPLSKERVEAFSDGVYAIVATLLILDICEDNVPDPREVEEKFHSSLLEALSEYGPNYLAYFGSFVTIGLLWFVHHSLFLYVTKATRLMGLLNILSLSFIGGLPLAYQLTSEFAEKSHNEIEAIQVSCVITFFASIFQFAIWTTALLNEGETLHPFARYGGKEHAFMFAKLALYPCVSLGAFFLTCLLSEFSTAIFHLMQIVIPFAFLALRIFVRISLTVVKAMMSLSRRKVVLLEEEEACLSPTETLS
;
A
#
# COMPACT_ATOMS: atom_id res chain seq x y z
N GLY A 1 24.03 -8.01 -37.31
CA GLY A 1 25.16 -7.57 -36.46
C GLY A 1 24.98 -6.10 -36.15
N GLN A 2 25.81 -5.22 -36.71
CA GLN A 2 25.77 -3.77 -36.44
C GLN A 2 24.46 -3.07 -36.82
N ARG A 3 23.81 -3.47 -37.92
CA ARG A 3 22.53 -2.88 -38.34
C ARG A 3 21.35 -3.25 -37.43
N ASP A 4 21.38 -4.47 -36.91
CA ASP A 4 20.35 -4.96 -35.98
C ASP A 4 20.51 -4.28 -34.60
N GLU A 5 21.75 -4.07 -34.15
CA GLU A 5 22.06 -3.35 -32.90
C GLU A 5 21.68 -1.85 -32.96
N GLU A 6 21.89 -1.19 -34.11
CA GLU A 6 21.47 0.22 -34.32
C GLU A 6 19.94 0.38 -34.38
N GLU A 7 19.23 -0.56 -35.03
CA GLU A 7 17.76 -0.56 -35.07
C GLU A 7 17.15 -0.82 -33.67
N GLU A 8 17.75 -1.73 -32.89
CA GLU A 8 17.32 -2.04 -31.53
C GLU A 8 17.52 -0.86 -30.59
N HIS A 9 18.67 -0.17 -30.66
CA HIS A 9 18.95 1.03 -29.86
C HIS A 9 17.99 2.19 -30.18
N HIS A 10 17.73 2.45 -31.47
CA HIS A 10 16.78 3.49 -31.89
C HIS A 10 15.35 3.18 -31.43
N SER A 11 14.94 1.91 -31.45
CA SER A 11 13.62 1.47 -30.98
C SER A 11 13.43 1.69 -29.47
N LEU A 12 14.47 1.40 -28.66
CA LEU A 12 14.49 1.60 -27.21
C LEU A 12 14.45 3.07 -26.82
N GLU A 13 15.20 3.94 -27.52
CA GLU A 13 15.14 5.39 -27.30
C GLU A 13 13.76 5.95 -27.63
N THR A 14 13.16 5.54 -28.75
CA THR A 14 11.81 5.96 -29.16
C THR A 14 10.76 5.53 -28.14
N PHE A 15 10.85 4.30 -27.66
CA PHE A 15 9.94 3.76 -26.65
C PHE A 15 10.08 4.47 -25.30
N THR A 16 11.32 4.72 -24.86
CA THR A 16 11.61 5.42 -23.60
C THR A 16 11.11 6.87 -23.65
N PHE A 17 11.30 7.54 -24.79
CA PHE A 17 10.78 8.88 -25.03
C PHE A 17 9.25 8.92 -24.92
N TYR A 18 8.55 8.01 -25.58
CA TYR A 18 7.09 7.89 -25.50
C TYR A 18 6.61 7.70 -24.06
N LEU A 19 7.27 6.84 -23.27
CA LEU A 19 6.91 6.60 -21.86
C LEU A 19 7.07 7.85 -20.96
N SER A 20 7.92 8.79 -21.35
CA SER A 20 8.20 10.03 -20.61
C SER A 20 7.25 11.18 -20.96
N GLU A 21 6.44 11.06 -22.02
CA GLU A 21 5.48 12.09 -22.40
C GLU A 21 4.47 12.37 -21.26
N PRO A 22 4.09 13.64 -21.04
CA PRO A 22 3.17 13.99 -19.98
C PRO A 22 1.72 13.63 -20.33
N LEU A 23 0.98 13.19 -19.32
CA LEU A 23 -0.47 13.11 -19.30
C LEU A 23 -1.06 14.27 -18.49
N SER A 24 -2.32 14.65 -18.73
CA SER A 24 -3.02 15.57 -17.83
C SER A 24 -3.22 14.90 -16.48
N LYS A 25 -2.61 15.49 -15.45
CA LYS A 25 -2.68 15.01 -14.07
C LYS A 25 -4.13 15.00 -13.57
N GLU A 26 -4.88 16.06 -13.86
CA GLU A 26 -6.26 16.24 -13.42
C GLU A 26 -7.17 15.13 -13.97
N ARG A 27 -6.93 14.70 -15.22
CA ARG A 27 -7.66 13.60 -15.85
C ARG A 27 -7.35 12.26 -15.19
N VAL A 28 -6.10 12.04 -14.79
CA VAL A 28 -5.67 10.82 -14.09
C VAL A 28 -6.26 10.77 -12.68
N GLU A 29 -6.22 11.89 -11.94
CA GLU A 29 -6.83 12.02 -10.61
C GLU A 29 -8.35 11.78 -10.67
N ALA A 30 -9.07 12.48 -11.56
CA ALA A 30 -10.52 12.33 -11.69
C ALA A 30 -10.96 10.92 -12.08
N PHE A 31 -10.22 10.25 -12.96
CA PHE A 31 -10.49 8.85 -13.30
C PHE A 31 -10.27 7.92 -12.10
N SER A 32 -9.19 8.13 -11.35
CA SER A 32 -8.86 7.35 -10.15
C SER A 32 -9.94 7.51 -9.09
N ASP A 33 -10.33 8.76 -8.78
CA ASP A 33 -11.40 9.08 -7.83
C ASP A 33 -12.73 8.40 -8.22
N GLY A 34 -13.07 8.39 -9.52
CA GLY A 34 -14.25 7.69 -10.03
C GLY A 34 -14.21 6.18 -9.77
N VAL A 35 -13.08 5.53 -10.01
CA VAL A 35 -12.91 4.09 -9.74
C VAL A 35 -13.02 3.80 -8.24
N TYR A 36 -12.34 4.57 -7.39
CA TYR A 36 -12.42 4.41 -5.94
C TYR A 36 -13.85 4.59 -5.42
N ALA A 37 -14.57 5.59 -5.91
CA ALA A 37 -15.96 5.83 -5.55
C ALA A 37 -16.86 4.66 -5.95
N ILE A 38 -16.74 4.15 -7.19
CA ILE A 38 -17.51 3.00 -7.66
C ILE A 38 -17.23 1.77 -6.79
N VAL A 39 -15.95 1.47 -6.53
CA VAL A 39 -15.55 0.32 -5.71
C VAL A 39 -16.12 0.42 -4.29
N ALA A 40 -16.09 1.61 -3.68
CA ALA A 40 -16.73 1.85 -2.39
C ALA A 40 -18.26 1.67 -2.43
N THR A 41 -18.91 2.07 -3.54
CA THR A 41 -20.37 1.88 -3.69
C THR A 41 -20.76 0.41 -3.89
N LEU A 42 -19.94 -0.38 -4.58
CA LEU A 42 -20.20 -1.81 -4.75
C LEU A 42 -20.20 -2.55 -3.41
N LEU A 43 -19.33 -2.17 -2.47
CA LEU A 43 -19.31 -2.78 -1.13
C LEU A 43 -20.62 -2.56 -0.35
N ILE A 44 -21.20 -1.35 -0.41
CA ILE A 44 -22.43 -1.08 0.35
C ILE A 44 -23.65 -1.69 -0.33
N LEU A 45 -23.64 -1.81 -1.67
CA LEU A 45 -24.71 -2.49 -2.39
C LEU A 45 -24.79 -3.98 -2.02
N ASP A 46 -23.65 -4.63 -1.82
CA ASP A 46 -23.58 -6.02 -1.34
C ASP A 46 -24.26 -6.21 0.02
N ILE A 47 -23.92 -5.36 0.99
CA ILE A 47 -24.56 -5.34 2.31
C ILE A 47 -26.07 -5.08 2.21
N CYS A 48 -26.48 -4.16 1.33
CA CYS A 48 -27.90 -3.82 1.14
C CYS A 48 -28.71 -4.96 0.52
N GLU A 49 -28.07 -5.81 -0.30
CA GLU A 49 -28.73 -6.96 -0.94
C GLU A 49 -28.88 -8.13 0.05
N ASP A 50 -27.80 -8.49 0.75
CA ASP A 50 -27.73 -9.77 1.48
C ASP A 50 -27.95 -9.65 3.00
N ASN A 51 -27.87 -8.44 3.56
CA ASN A 51 -27.89 -8.25 5.02
C ASN A 51 -29.01 -7.32 5.51
N VAL A 52 -30.10 -7.25 4.74
CA VAL A 52 -31.34 -6.57 5.13
C VAL A 52 -32.42 -7.64 5.34
N PRO A 53 -32.87 -7.90 6.58
CA PRO A 53 -33.82 -8.97 6.85
C PRO A 53 -35.21 -8.67 6.27
N ASP A 54 -35.87 -9.70 5.71
CA ASP A 54 -37.24 -9.58 5.21
C ASP A 54 -38.23 -9.42 6.39
N PRO A 55 -39.28 -8.57 6.28
CA PRO A 55 -40.26 -8.41 7.34
C PRO A 55 -40.89 -9.72 7.85
N ARG A 56 -41.10 -10.71 6.97
CA ARG A 56 -41.61 -12.03 7.36
C ARG A 56 -40.60 -12.83 8.16
N GLU A 57 -39.32 -12.75 7.79
CA GLU A 57 -38.25 -13.39 8.55
C GLU A 57 -38.16 -12.81 9.97
N VAL A 58 -38.27 -11.47 10.10
CA VAL A 58 -38.30 -10.79 11.40
C VAL A 58 -39.47 -11.26 12.25
N GLU A 59 -40.65 -11.45 11.66
CA GLU A 59 -41.84 -11.92 12.37
C GLU A 59 -41.73 -13.38 12.80
N GLU A 60 -41.29 -14.26 11.89
CA GLU A 60 -41.28 -15.72 12.10
C GLU A 60 -40.08 -16.22 12.93
N LYS A 61 -38.87 -15.74 12.63
CA LYS A 61 -37.61 -16.24 13.23
C LYS A 61 -37.19 -15.45 14.46
N PHE A 62 -37.51 -14.15 14.51
CA PHE A 62 -37.01 -13.23 15.54
C PHE A 62 -38.11 -12.61 16.40
N HIS A 63 -39.30 -13.19 16.44
CA HIS A 63 -40.41 -12.74 17.30
C HIS A 63 -40.75 -11.24 17.15
N SER A 64 -40.72 -10.74 15.90
CA SER A 64 -40.91 -9.33 15.56
C SER A 64 -39.83 -8.36 16.10
N SER A 65 -38.67 -8.88 16.51
CA SER A 65 -37.51 -8.11 16.98
C SER A 65 -36.54 -7.84 15.83
N LEU A 66 -36.64 -6.65 15.23
CA LEU A 66 -35.69 -6.21 14.19
C LEU A 66 -34.25 -6.13 14.72
N LEU A 67 -34.06 -5.74 15.99
CA LEU A 67 -32.72 -5.62 16.57
C LEU A 67 -32.01 -6.98 16.64
N GLU A 68 -32.76 -8.04 16.95
CA GLU A 68 -32.21 -9.40 17.01
C GLU A 68 -31.84 -9.89 15.60
N ALA A 69 -32.71 -9.66 14.62
CA ALA A 69 -32.42 -9.95 13.21
C ALA A 69 -31.17 -9.23 12.70
N LEU A 70 -31.03 -7.93 12.98
CA LEU A 70 -29.84 -7.15 12.57
C LEU A 70 -28.57 -7.59 13.31
N SER A 71 -28.68 -8.13 14.52
CA SER A 71 -27.51 -8.59 15.28
C SER A 71 -26.85 -9.82 14.67
N GLU A 72 -27.60 -10.65 13.94
CA GLU A 72 -27.07 -11.82 13.20
C GLU A 72 -26.07 -11.37 12.11
N TYR A 73 -26.31 -10.22 11.48
CA TYR A 73 -25.46 -9.64 10.43
C TYR A 73 -24.33 -8.74 10.95
N GLY A 74 -24.16 -8.60 12.27
CA GLY A 74 -23.15 -7.74 12.88
C GLY A 74 -21.72 -7.93 12.35
N PRO A 75 -21.21 -9.17 12.19
CA PRO A 75 -19.89 -9.42 11.61
C PRO A 75 -19.74 -8.90 10.16
N ASN A 76 -20.78 -9.03 9.33
CA ASN A 76 -20.78 -8.52 7.95
C ASN A 76 -20.65 -7.00 7.91
N TYR A 77 -21.39 -6.30 8.77
CA TYR A 77 -21.27 -4.84 8.88
C TYR A 77 -19.86 -4.41 9.32
N LEU A 78 -19.24 -5.14 10.26
CA LEU A 78 -17.87 -4.85 10.68
C LEU A 78 -16.86 -5.11 9.55
N ALA A 79 -17.03 -6.21 8.81
CA ALA A 79 -16.21 -6.54 7.64
C ALA A 79 -16.34 -5.46 6.54
N TYR A 80 -17.57 -4.97 6.29
CA TYR A 80 -17.83 -3.84 5.40
C TYR A 80 -17.02 -2.60 5.80
N PHE A 81 -17.06 -2.20 7.08
CA PHE A 81 -16.30 -1.03 7.54
C PHE A 81 -14.79 -1.22 7.38
N GLY A 82 -14.25 -2.40 7.66
CA GLY A 82 -12.83 -2.71 7.43
C GLY A 82 -12.44 -2.56 5.95
N SER A 83 -13.25 -3.12 5.05
CA SER A 83 -13.04 -3.03 3.60
C SER A 83 -13.16 -1.60 3.08
N PHE A 84 -14.16 -0.85 3.54
CA PHE A 84 -14.32 0.57 3.19
C PHE A 84 -13.11 1.39 3.64
N VAL A 85 -12.63 1.16 4.86
CA VAL A 85 -11.42 1.82 5.38
C VAL A 85 -10.18 1.44 4.55
N THR A 86 -10.05 0.18 4.14
CA THR A 86 -8.94 -0.25 3.26
C THR A 86 -8.95 0.53 1.94
N ILE A 87 -10.11 0.62 1.28
CA ILE A 87 -10.27 1.39 0.03
C ILE A 87 -9.95 2.86 0.27
N GLY A 88 -10.51 3.47 1.32
CA GLY A 88 -10.29 4.87 1.65
C GLY A 88 -8.83 5.20 1.97
N LEU A 89 -8.11 4.28 2.62
CA LEU A 89 -6.68 4.45 2.90
C LEU A 89 -5.83 4.27 1.64
N LEU A 90 -6.15 3.31 0.76
CA LEU A 90 -5.49 3.19 -0.55
C LEU A 90 -5.72 4.45 -1.40
N TRP A 91 -6.93 5.00 -1.40
CA TRP A 91 -7.23 6.27 -2.03
C TRP A 91 -6.42 7.41 -1.40
N PHE A 92 -6.34 7.46 -0.07
CA PHE A 92 -5.56 8.49 0.64
C PHE A 92 -4.07 8.42 0.30
N VAL A 93 -3.52 7.21 0.14
CA VAL A 93 -2.13 6.99 -0.33
C VAL A 93 -1.96 7.54 -1.74
N HIS A 94 -2.86 7.19 -2.65
CA HIS A 94 -2.87 7.67 -4.03
C HIS A 94 -2.96 9.19 -4.10
N HIS A 95 -3.93 9.78 -3.40
CA HIS A 95 -4.12 11.23 -3.32
C HIS A 95 -2.88 11.93 -2.76
N SER A 96 -2.27 11.38 -1.70
CA SER A 96 -1.02 11.91 -1.13
C SER A 96 0.13 11.86 -2.13
N LEU A 97 0.23 10.80 -2.93
CA LEU A 97 1.24 10.66 -3.98
C LEU A 97 1.05 11.71 -5.07
N PHE A 98 -0.15 11.78 -5.64
CA PHE A 98 -0.44 12.70 -6.73
C PHE A 98 -0.40 14.16 -6.29
N LEU A 99 -0.65 14.49 -5.02
CA LEU A 99 -0.42 15.83 -4.47
C LEU A 99 1.02 16.32 -4.70
N TYR A 100 2.02 15.44 -4.57
CA TYR A 100 3.44 15.78 -4.76
C TYR A 100 3.95 15.57 -6.19
N VAL A 101 3.17 14.92 -7.06
CA VAL A 101 3.49 14.78 -8.48
C VAL A 101 3.22 16.10 -9.19
N THR A 102 4.25 16.66 -9.84
CA THR A 102 4.16 17.89 -10.64
C THR A 102 3.85 17.60 -12.10
N LYS A 103 4.34 16.48 -12.64
CA LYS A 103 4.14 16.03 -14.02
C LYS A 103 3.91 14.53 -14.03
N ALA A 104 2.73 14.10 -14.45
CA ALA A 104 2.41 12.67 -14.61
C ALA A 104 2.89 12.20 -15.99
N THR A 105 3.72 11.16 -16.06
CA THR A 105 4.22 10.59 -17.32
C THR A 105 3.31 9.45 -17.81
N ARG A 106 3.44 9.03 -19.08
CA ARG A 106 2.70 7.88 -19.63
C ARG A 106 2.99 6.59 -18.86
N LEU A 107 4.23 6.36 -18.44
CA LEU A 107 4.58 5.20 -17.62
C LEU A 107 3.86 5.23 -16.26
N MET A 108 3.84 6.39 -15.59
CA MET A 108 3.06 6.55 -14.35
C MET A 108 1.57 6.33 -14.58
N GLY A 109 1.04 6.79 -15.72
CA GLY A 109 -0.34 6.53 -16.14
C GLY A 109 -0.64 5.04 -16.33
N LEU A 110 0.26 4.29 -16.99
CA LEU A 110 0.10 2.84 -17.16
C LEU A 110 0.11 2.11 -15.82
N LEU A 111 1.06 2.44 -14.94
CA LEU A 111 1.11 1.89 -13.58
C LEU A 111 -0.14 2.25 -12.77
N ASN A 112 -0.69 3.46 -12.97
CA ASN A 112 -1.95 3.86 -12.36
C ASN A 112 -3.12 3.01 -12.84
N ILE A 113 -3.23 2.75 -14.15
CA ILE A 113 -4.26 1.87 -14.69
C ILE A 113 -4.14 0.46 -14.11
N LEU A 114 -2.92 -0.09 -14.01
CA LEU A 114 -2.70 -1.40 -13.38
C LEU A 114 -3.14 -1.40 -11.91
N SER A 115 -2.75 -0.38 -11.13
CA SER A 115 -3.21 -0.21 -9.74
C SER A 115 -4.74 -0.18 -9.66
N LEU A 116 -5.39 0.63 -10.50
CA LEU A 116 -6.84 0.78 -10.55
C LEU A 116 -7.56 -0.51 -10.97
N SER A 117 -6.98 -1.33 -11.86
CA SER A 117 -7.55 -2.63 -12.21
C SER A 117 -7.62 -3.57 -11.00
N PHE A 118 -6.59 -3.59 -10.14
CA PHE A 118 -6.62 -4.37 -8.91
C PHE A 118 -7.49 -3.76 -7.82
N ILE A 119 -7.55 -2.42 -7.74
CA ILE A 119 -8.51 -1.73 -6.85
C ILE A 119 -9.95 -2.09 -7.25
N GLY A 120 -10.25 -2.17 -8.55
CA GLY A 120 -11.52 -2.67 -9.08
C GLY A 120 -11.88 -4.10 -8.64
N GLY A 121 -10.89 -4.91 -8.25
CA GLY A 121 -11.06 -6.26 -7.73
C GLY A 121 -11.27 -6.35 -6.21
N LEU A 122 -11.19 -5.23 -5.47
CA LEU A 122 -11.40 -5.26 -4.02
C LEU A 122 -12.81 -5.72 -3.58
N PRO A 123 -13.91 -5.43 -4.31
CA PRO A 123 -15.21 -5.99 -3.97
C PRO A 123 -15.24 -7.52 -3.96
N LEU A 124 -14.55 -8.15 -4.93
CA LEU A 124 -14.38 -9.60 -4.97
C LEU A 124 -13.60 -10.10 -3.74
N ALA A 125 -12.51 -9.43 -3.39
CA ALA A 125 -11.72 -9.78 -2.21
C ALA A 125 -12.57 -9.73 -0.92
N TYR A 126 -13.44 -8.73 -0.81
CA TYR A 126 -14.36 -8.57 0.31
C TYR A 126 -15.39 -9.72 0.36
N GLN A 127 -16.15 -9.94 -0.72
CA GLN A 127 -17.18 -10.97 -0.79
C GLN A 127 -16.63 -12.36 -0.47
N LEU A 128 -15.47 -12.71 -1.02
CA LEU A 128 -14.82 -13.98 -0.72
C LEU A 128 -14.52 -14.10 0.78
N THR A 129 -14.01 -13.05 1.42
CA THR A 129 -13.69 -13.10 2.85
C THR A 129 -14.92 -13.02 3.78
N SER A 130 -16.08 -12.58 3.29
CA SER A 130 -17.33 -12.53 4.08
C SER A 130 -18.20 -13.78 3.93
N GLU A 131 -18.18 -14.44 2.76
CA GLU A 131 -19.05 -15.60 2.50
C GLU A 131 -18.52 -16.92 3.06
N PHE A 132 -17.20 -17.11 3.15
CA PHE A 132 -16.65 -18.40 3.58
C PHE A 132 -16.60 -18.53 5.10
N ALA A 133 -17.16 -19.63 5.60
CA ALA A 133 -17.23 -19.94 7.02
C ALA A 133 -15.85 -20.02 7.68
N GLU A 134 -15.77 -19.49 8.90
CA GLU A 134 -14.58 -19.53 9.76
C GLU A 134 -14.01 -20.96 9.88
N LYS A 135 -12.69 -21.08 9.73
CA LYS A 135 -11.86 -22.29 9.79
C LYS A 135 -12.06 -23.28 8.65
N SER A 136 -12.61 -22.85 7.51
CA SER A 136 -12.65 -23.66 6.29
C SER A 136 -11.38 -23.49 5.45
N HIS A 137 -11.01 -24.50 4.65
CA HIS A 137 -9.90 -24.38 3.70
C HIS A 137 -10.12 -23.22 2.71
N ASN A 138 -11.37 -23.04 2.29
CA ASN A 138 -11.78 -22.00 1.35
C ASN A 138 -11.60 -20.58 1.94
N GLU A 139 -11.70 -20.41 3.26
CA GLU A 139 -11.43 -19.13 3.93
C GLU A 139 -9.96 -18.73 3.79
N ILE A 140 -9.03 -19.66 3.94
CA ILE A 140 -7.59 -19.38 3.79
C ILE A 140 -7.29 -18.93 2.36
N GLU A 141 -7.84 -19.62 1.36
CA GLU A 141 -7.71 -19.25 -0.04
C GLU A 141 -8.33 -17.87 -0.32
N ALA A 142 -9.49 -17.56 0.26
CA ALA A 142 -10.12 -16.24 0.15
C ALA A 142 -9.25 -15.12 0.74
N ILE A 143 -8.69 -15.33 1.93
CA ILE A 143 -7.77 -14.38 2.57
C ILE A 143 -6.51 -14.19 1.72
N GLN A 144 -5.96 -15.27 1.16
CA GLN A 144 -4.79 -15.21 0.27
C GLN A 144 -5.08 -14.41 -1.00
N VAL A 145 -6.23 -14.66 -1.65
CA VAL A 145 -6.67 -13.89 -2.82
C VAL A 145 -6.83 -12.41 -2.46
N SER A 146 -7.43 -12.09 -1.31
CA SER A 146 -7.55 -10.72 -0.82
C SER A 146 -6.19 -10.04 -0.60
N CYS A 147 -5.22 -10.77 -0.02
CA CYS A 147 -3.85 -10.28 0.15
C CYS A 147 -3.16 -10.01 -1.19
N VAL A 148 -3.32 -10.90 -2.17
CA VAL A 148 -2.74 -10.74 -3.52
C VAL A 148 -3.33 -9.52 -4.24
N ILE A 149 -4.66 -9.36 -4.22
CA ILE A 149 -5.33 -8.20 -4.83
C ILE A 149 -4.84 -6.90 -4.19
N THR A 150 -4.79 -6.86 -2.85
CA THR A 150 -4.32 -5.69 -2.08
C THR A 150 -2.84 -5.39 -2.33
N PHE A 151 -2.01 -6.42 -2.44
CA PHE A 151 -0.58 -6.29 -2.77
C PHE A 151 -0.41 -5.63 -4.14
N PHE A 152 -1.07 -6.16 -5.18
CA PHE A 152 -0.94 -5.59 -6.53
C PHE A 152 -1.56 -4.20 -6.64
N ALA A 153 -2.71 -3.96 -6.00
CA ALA A 153 -3.32 -2.62 -5.92
C ALA A 153 -2.34 -1.57 -5.36
N SER A 154 -1.54 -1.94 -4.35
CA SER A 154 -0.66 -1.01 -3.66
C SER A 154 0.78 -0.95 -4.20
N ILE A 155 1.36 -2.07 -4.65
CA ILE A 155 2.72 -2.10 -5.21
C ILE A 155 2.85 -1.27 -6.48
N PHE A 156 1.79 -1.20 -7.31
CA PHE A 156 1.80 -0.34 -8.48
C PHE A 156 1.80 1.15 -8.11
N GLN A 157 1.16 1.56 -7.00
CA GLN A 157 1.29 2.94 -6.50
C GLN A 157 2.70 3.22 -6.01
N PHE A 158 3.32 2.27 -5.31
CA PHE A 158 4.72 2.36 -4.94
C PHE A 158 5.62 2.48 -6.18
N ALA A 159 5.34 1.71 -7.24
CA ALA A 159 6.06 1.77 -8.51
C ALA A 159 5.91 3.13 -9.23
N ILE A 160 4.73 3.78 -9.13
CA ILE A 160 4.54 5.16 -9.63
C ILE A 160 5.48 6.11 -8.90
N TRP A 161 5.58 6.00 -7.58
CA TRP A 161 6.47 6.85 -6.79
C TRP A 161 7.95 6.60 -7.11
N THR A 162 8.39 5.35 -7.23
CA THR A 162 9.77 5.04 -7.64
C THR A 162 10.05 5.56 -9.05
N THR A 163 9.10 5.43 -9.98
CA THR A 163 9.22 5.98 -11.34
C THR A 163 9.34 7.50 -11.31
N ALA A 164 8.56 8.17 -10.46
CA ALA A 164 8.66 9.61 -10.29
C ALA A 164 10.04 10.01 -9.73
N LEU A 165 10.60 9.25 -8.79
CA LEU A 165 11.93 9.50 -8.23
C LEU A 165 13.07 9.41 -9.25
N LEU A 166 12.95 8.55 -10.28
CA LEU A 166 13.97 8.44 -11.33
C LEU A 166 14.20 9.78 -12.05
N ASN A 167 13.16 10.61 -12.18
CA ASN A 167 13.21 11.93 -12.81
C ASN A 167 12.70 13.03 -11.87
N GLU A 168 13.11 12.97 -10.60
CA GLU A 168 12.55 13.78 -9.52
C GLU A 168 12.58 15.30 -9.74
N GLY A 169 13.50 15.78 -10.60
CA GLY A 169 13.61 17.19 -10.99
C GLY A 169 12.38 17.71 -11.73
N GLU A 170 11.76 16.88 -12.55
CA GLU A 170 10.60 17.24 -13.39
C GLU A 170 9.26 16.75 -12.83
N THR A 171 9.25 15.57 -12.22
CA THR A 171 8.02 14.83 -11.88
C THR A 171 7.57 15.05 -10.44
N LEU A 172 8.46 15.51 -9.54
CA LEU A 172 8.18 15.64 -8.11
C LEU A 172 8.45 17.03 -7.56
N HIS A 173 7.58 17.44 -6.64
CA HIS A 173 7.76 18.62 -5.81
C HIS A 173 9.00 18.47 -4.90
N PRO A 174 9.80 19.53 -4.67
CA PRO A 174 11.06 19.46 -3.89
C PRO A 174 10.97 18.80 -2.50
N PHE A 175 9.80 18.82 -1.86
CA PHE A 175 9.61 18.18 -0.55
C PHE A 175 9.59 16.65 -0.58
N ALA A 176 9.25 16.04 -1.71
CA ALA A 176 9.14 14.58 -1.87
C ALA A 176 10.35 13.92 -2.54
N ARG A 177 11.29 14.73 -3.06
CA ARG A 177 12.57 14.30 -3.66
C ARG A 177 13.48 13.60 -2.66
N TYR A 178 14.53 12.94 -3.11
CA TYR A 178 15.55 12.34 -2.25
C TYR A 178 16.09 13.37 -1.24
N GLY A 179 16.10 13.00 0.04
CA GLY A 179 16.48 13.89 1.14
C GLY A 179 15.46 14.97 1.51
N GLY A 180 14.33 15.05 0.79
CA GLY A 180 13.22 15.95 1.08
C GLY A 180 12.52 15.65 2.41
N LYS A 181 11.87 16.66 2.98
CA LYS A 181 11.21 16.57 4.30
C LYS A 181 10.14 15.48 4.37
N GLU A 182 9.44 15.24 3.26
CA GLU A 182 8.32 14.31 3.19
C GLU A 182 8.70 12.99 2.50
N HIS A 183 9.93 12.85 1.98
CA HIS A 183 10.39 11.66 1.26
C HIS A 183 10.26 10.37 2.07
N ALA A 184 10.82 10.34 3.28
CA ALA A 184 10.76 9.16 4.15
C ALA A 184 9.32 8.82 4.57
N PHE A 185 8.47 9.83 4.73
CA PHE A 185 7.07 9.64 5.07
C PHE A 185 6.27 9.08 3.88
N MET A 186 6.52 9.58 2.66
CA MET A 186 5.94 9.05 1.42
C MET A 186 6.35 7.60 1.18
N PHE A 187 7.64 7.28 1.35
CA PHE A 187 8.13 5.91 1.27
C PHE A 187 7.38 5.00 2.24
N ALA A 188 7.33 5.37 3.53
CA ALA A 188 6.68 4.55 4.55
C ALA A 188 5.17 4.37 4.27
N LYS A 189 4.51 5.44 3.80
CA LYS A 189 3.08 5.42 3.46
C LYS A 189 2.77 4.47 2.30
N LEU A 190 3.55 4.55 1.22
CA LEU A 190 3.36 3.72 0.02
C LEU A 190 3.83 2.28 0.23
N ALA A 191 4.81 2.05 1.10
CA ALA A 191 5.32 0.71 1.39
C ALA A 191 4.46 -0.07 2.41
N LEU A 192 3.61 0.61 3.19
CA LEU A 192 2.86 -0.03 4.29
C LEU A 192 1.95 -1.16 3.80
N TYR A 193 1.04 -0.89 2.87
CA TYR A 193 0.12 -1.91 2.33
C TYR A 193 0.83 -3.07 1.62
N PRO A 194 1.80 -2.87 0.71
CA PRO A 194 2.45 -4.00 0.04
C PRO A 194 3.25 -4.86 1.02
N CYS A 195 3.93 -4.26 2.01
CA CYS A 195 4.65 -5.04 3.03
C CYS A 195 3.69 -5.84 3.93
N VAL A 196 2.60 -5.22 4.37
CA VAL A 196 1.64 -5.84 5.28
C VAL A 196 0.85 -6.96 4.58
N SER A 197 0.37 -6.73 3.36
CA SER A 197 -0.31 -7.75 2.55
C SER A 197 0.59 -8.94 2.20
N LEU A 198 1.84 -8.67 1.81
CA LEU A 198 2.82 -9.72 1.54
C LEU A 198 3.17 -10.52 2.79
N GLY A 199 3.38 -9.83 3.92
CA GLY A 199 3.65 -10.45 5.21
C GLY A 199 2.49 -11.35 5.66
N ALA A 200 1.25 -10.86 5.53
CA ALA A 200 0.07 -11.66 5.85
C ALA A 200 -0.09 -12.86 4.93
N PHE A 201 0.12 -12.73 3.63
CA PHE A 201 0.09 -13.86 2.70
C PHE A 201 1.07 -14.98 3.12
N PHE A 202 2.31 -14.64 3.46
CA PHE A 202 3.26 -15.64 3.95
C PHE A 202 2.87 -16.18 5.32
N LEU A 203 2.35 -15.34 6.20
CA LEU A 203 1.94 -15.77 7.53
C LEU A 203 0.74 -16.72 7.47
N THR A 204 -0.21 -16.53 6.56
CA THR A 204 -1.35 -17.44 6.35
C THR A 204 -0.90 -18.76 5.73
N CYS A 205 0.11 -18.76 4.86
CA CYS A 205 0.76 -19.97 4.35
C CYS A 205 1.48 -20.77 5.45
N LEU A 206 2.10 -20.09 6.42
CA LEU A 206 2.91 -20.74 7.47
C LEU A 206 2.10 -21.10 8.73
N LEU A 207 1.11 -20.29 9.07
CA LEU A 207 0.29 -20.38 10.30
C LEU A 207 -1.19 -20.43 9.92
N SER A 208 -1.58 -21.44 9.16
CA SER A 208 -2.96 -21.59 8.65
C SER A 208 -4.02 -21.56 9.77
N GLU A 209 -3.68 -22.06 10.97
CA GLU A 209 -4.57 -22.07 12.14
C GLU A 209 -4.94 -20.65 12.66
N PHE A 210 -4.12 -19.63 12.36
CA PHE A 210 -4.32 -18.25 12.84
C PHE A 210 -4.72 -17.28 11.72
N SER A 211 -5.03 -17.78 10.51
CA SER A 211 -5.27 -16.97 9.32
C SER A 211 -6.32 -15.86 9.53
N THR A 212 -7.47 -16.21 10.11
CA THR A 212 -8.57 -15.30 10.43
C THR A 212 -8.14 -14.18 11.39
N ALA A 213 -7.42 -14.54 12.45
CA ALA A 213 -6.93 -13.59 13.44
C ALA A 213 -5.92 -12.61 12.82
N ILE A 214 -5.04 -13.10 11.94
CA ILE A 214 -4.07 -12.28 11.20
C ILE A 214 -4.80 -11.28 10.31
N PHE A 215 -5.82 -11.74 9.57
CA PHE A 215 -6.59 -10.88 8.66
C PHE A 215 -7.34 -9.78 9.40
N HIS A 216 -8.10 -10.11 10.46
CA HIS A 216 -8.79 -9.09 11.26
C HIS A 216 -7.83 -8.15 11.98
N LEU A 217 -6.72 -8.68 12.50
CA LEU A 217 -5.71 -7.84 13.15
C LEU A 217 -5.11 -6.85 12.15
N MET A 218 -4.85 -7.26 10.90
CA MET A 218 -4.41 -6.33 9.86
C MET A 218 -5.42 -5.21 9.62
N GLN A 219 -6.69 -5.55 9.42
CA GLN A 219 -7.76 -4.58 9.15
C GLN A 219 -7.86 -3.52 10.27
N ILE A 220 -7.62 -3.92 11.51
CA ILE A 220 -7.63 -3.01 12.67
C ILE A 220 -6.32 -2.24 12.77
N VAL A 221 -5.17 -2.91 12.67
CA VAL A 221 -3.84 -2.30 12.92
C VAL A 221 -3.47 -1.30 11.83
N ILE A 222 -3.82 -1.54 10.57
CA ILE A 222 -3.41 -0.68 9.45
C ILE A 222 -3.92 0.77 9.62
N PRO A 223 -5.22 1.04 9.90
CA PRO A 223 -5.71 2.39 10.16
C PRO A 223 -4.97 3.12 11.29
N PHE A 224 -4.71 2.42 12.40
CA PHE A 224 -3.94 3.00 13.51
C PHE A 224 -2.48 3.25 13.13
N ALA A 225 -1.87 2.34 12.37
CA ALA A 225 -0.53 2.49 11.85
C ALA A 225 -0.44 3.72 10.92
N PHE A 226 -1.45 3.96 10.07
CA PHE A 226 -1.54 5.15 9.22
C PHE A 226 -1.63 6.45 10.03
N LEU A 227 -2.45 6.47 11.08
CA LEU A 227 -2.59 7.65 11.95
C LEU A 227 -1.30 7.96 12.72
N ALA A 228 -0.63 6.91 13.21
CA ALA A 228 0.61 7.04 13.94
C ALA A 228 1.86 7.12 13.04
N LEU A 229 1.71 6.92 11.72
CA LEU A 229 2.81 6.76 10.76
C LEU A 229 3.81 7.92 10.84
N ARG A 230 3.30 9.16 10.94
CA ARG A 230 4.15 10.35 10.99
C ARG A 230 5.01 10.40 12.26
N ILE A 231 4.48 9.94 13.38
CA ILE A 231 5.19 9.86 14.66
C ILE A 231 6.26 8.77 14.57
N PHE A 232 5.89 7.57 14.10
CA PHE A 232 6.82 6.46 13.94
C PHE A 232 7.99 6.79 13.02
N VAL A 233 7.73 7.37 11.84
CA VAL A 233 8.79 7.76 10.90
C VAL A 233 9.77 8.77 11.53
N ARG A 234 9.26 9.75 12.28
CA ARG A 234 10.10 10.76 12.96
C ARG A 234 10.96 10.14 14.06
N ILE A 235 10.39 9.25 14.87
CA ILE A 235 11.10 8.54 15.93
C ILE A 235 12.19 7.67 15.30
N SER A 236 11.84 6.83 14.32
CA SER A 236 12.78 5.95 13.62
C SER A 236 13.92 6.73 12.98
N LEU A 237 13.64 7.83 12.29
CA LEU A 237 14.69 8.66 11.68
C LEU A 237 15.63 9.28 12.73
N THR A 238 15.08 9.71 13.87
CA THR A 238 15.89 10.23 14.99
C THR A 238 16.79 9.15 15.58
N VAL A 239 16.25 7.95 15.80
CA VAL A 239 17.00 6.79 16.33
C VAL A 239 18.11 6.38 15.36
N VAL A 240 17.81 6.24 14.07
CA VAL A 240 18.81 5.86 13.05
C VAL A 240 19.92 6.91 12.95
N LYS A 241 19.57 8.22 12.97
CA LYS A 241 20.57 9.30 12.98
C LYS A 241 21.44 9.26 14.24
N ALA A 242 20.85 8.99 15.41
CA ALA A 242 21.59 8.87 16.66
C ALA A 242 22.55 7.66 16.61
N MET A 243 22.10 6.51 16.12
CA MET A 243 22.93 5.31 15.95
C MET A 243 24.06 5.53 14.95
N MET A 244 23.81 6.17 13.80
CA MET A 244 24.85 6.50 12.82
C MET A 244 25.86 7.50 13.38
N SER A 245 25.41 8.48 14.17
CA SER A 245 26.30 9.43 14.85
C SER A 245 27.19 8.73 15.88
N LEU A 246 26.61 7.83 16.69
CA LEU A 246 27.35 7.01 17.65
C LEU A 246 28.37 6.09 16.96
N SER A 247 27.98 5.43 15.87
CA SER A 247 28.88 4.58 15.09
C SER A 247 30.02 5.39 14.48
N ARG A 248 29.73 6.57 13.91
CA ARG A 248 30.76 7.48 13.36
C ARG A 248 31.72 7.93 14.45
N ARG A 249 31.21 8.30 15.62
CA ARG A 249 32.04 8.71 16.77
C ARG A 249 32.92 7.57 17.26
N LYS A 250 32.41 6.33 17.26
CA LYS A 250 33.19 5.13 17.62
C LYS A 250 34.31 4.87 16.62
N VAL A 251 34.06 5.04 15.31
CA VAL A 251 35.09 4.89 14.27
C VAL A 251 36.21 5.93 14.44
N VAL A 252 35.85 7.20 14.64
CA VAL A 252 36.86 8.28 14.85
C VAL A 252 37.71 8.02 16.09
N LEU A 253 37.10 7.56 17.20
CA LEU A 253 37.84 7.23 18.41
C LEU A 253 38.82 6.07 18.22
N LEU A 254 38.45 5.06 17.43
CA LEU A 254 39.33 3.94 17.10
C LEU A 254 40.50 4.38 16.22
N GLU A 255 40.26 5.26 15.23
CA GLU A 255 41.33 5.86 14.41
C GLU A 255 42.28 6.73 15.23
N GLU A 256 41.78 7.51 16.21
CA GLU A 256 42.63 8.29 17.12
C GLU A 256 43.45 7.39 18.06
N GLU A 257 42.87 6.30 18.56
CA GLU A 257 43.57 5.33 19.42
C GLU A 257 44.67 4.59 18.66
N GLU A 258 44.41 4.14 17.42
CA GLU A 258 45.42 3.56 16.52
C GLU A 258 46.54 4.56 16.18
N ALA A 259 46.21 5.83 15.90
CA ALA A 259 47.20 6.87 15.62
C ALA A 259 48.10 7.18 16.84
N CYS A 260 47.55 7.10 18.06
CA CYS A 260 48.32 7.29 19.30
C CYS A 260 49.21 6.09 19.67
N LEU A 261 48.91 4.90 19.16
CA LEU A 261 49.70 3.67 19.34
C LEU A 261 50.82 3.52 18.29
N SER A 262 50.80 4.31 17.21
CA SER A 262 51.79 4.29 16.12
C SER A 262 53.05 5.18 16.27
N PRO A 263 53.40 5.88 17.37
CA PRO A 263 54.65 6.63 17.42
C PRO A 263 55.81 5.72 17.87
N THR A 264 56.31 4.85 16.98
CA THR A 264 57.66 4.26 17.12
C THR A 264 58.29 3.83 15.78
N GLU A 265 58.11 4.60 14.70
CA GLU A 265 58.95 4.50 13.49
C GLU A 265 59.46 5.87 13.04
N THR A 266 60.14 6.58 13.93
CA THR A 266 61.06 7.67 13.58
C THR A 266 62.26 7.62 14.52
N LEU A 267 63.20 6.70 14.28
CA LEU A 267 64.64 6.85 14.56
C LEU A 267 65.39 5.53 14.27
N SER A 268 65.82 5.37 13.01
CA SER A 268 67.12 4.77 12.64
C SER A 268 67.50 5.20 11.23
#